data_AF-A0A819S8F7-F1
#
_entry.id   AF-A0A819S8F7-F1
#
_cell.length_a   1.000
_cell.length_b   1.000
_cell.length_c   1.000
_cell.angle_alpha   90.00
_cell.angle_beta   90.00
_cell.angle_gamma   90.00
#
_symmetry.space_group_name_H-M   'P 1'
#
loop_
_entity.id
_entity.type
_entity.pdbx_description
1 polymer ?
#
loop_
_entity_poly.entity_id
_entity_poly.type
_entity_poly.pdbx_seq_one_letter_code
_entity_poly.pdbx_strand_id
1 'polypeptide(L)'
;YYTQEKLISLHSITIDKSLTSVTTRNKHILIFGPLVILVLIIIVIILAFIYFKKTRLCQLKTASDCESLDYQKRQVSGHYGPDAFFNSGWTAPLWPSITTTAKTYIDPHTYEDPTKAVKDFARELDPNLIVIESVIGGGEFGDVCRGKLRTTNMMKDILVAIKTLKQGATDKTRLDFLSEASIMGQFDNENVIYLEGVVTKHHPIMIVTEYMENGSLDTYLRANEGNKCLDALQLTRMLCGIASGMKYLSEMKYVHRDLAARNILVNKDLICKVADFGLSREIDEDDSYTTKGGKIPIRWTAIEAIDYRKFTSASDVWSFGVLCWEVISFGERPYWNWSNQDVIKAIKSSFRLPPPMNCPDVLYKLMLECWNEQYLERPKFSEIVQQLTQYIQLPNHLLPLAKQLFIFVNHPDQPNIAQITSIIDWLHNLQLDRLICLFINAGYTNLSQICHFNSSDLKIFIGNNNTTLDEQTRLLDSLNRIQSELILISSTSLLTTEGYLV
;
A
#
# COMPACT_ATOMS: atom_id res chain seq x y z
N TYR A 1 3.43 25.22 -98.49
CA TYR A 1 4.75 24.60 -98.25
C TYR A 1 5.51 25.23 -97.08
N TYR A 2 5.54 26.56 -96.90
CA TYR A 2 6.28 27.19 -95.79
C TYR A 2 5.65 27.05 -94.37
N THR A 3 4.39 26.62 -94.28
CA THR A 3 3.67 26.49 -93.01
C THR A 3 3.79 25.11 -92.36
N GLN A 4 4.10 24.05 -93.12
CA GLN A 4 4.17 22.69 -92.58
C GLN A 4 5.51 22.37 -91.90
N GLU A 5 6.64 22.81 -92.45
CA GLU A 5 7.95 22.55 -91.84
C GLU A 5 8.14 23.28 -90.50
N LYS A 6 7.58 24.49 -90.36
CA LYS A 6 7.65 25.25 -89.11
C LYS A 6 6.81 24.62 -88.00
N LEU A 7 5.68 24.01 -88.35
CA LEU A 7 4.82 23.28 -87.42
C LEU A 7 5.46 21.98 -86.95
N ILE A 8 6.15 21.24 -87.85
CA ILE A 8 6.86 20.00 -87.48
C ILE A 8 8.06 20.31 -86.56
N SER A 9 8.79 21.40 -86.80
CA SER A 9 9.91 21.83 -85.95
C SER A 9 9.45 22.28 -84.55
N LEU A 10 8.36 23.04 -84.45
CA LEU A 10 7.78 23.45 -83.16
C LEU A 10 7.20 22.27 -82.37
N HIS A 11 6.57 21.31 -83.04
CA HIS A 11 6.02 20.13 -82.39
C HIS A 11 7.12 19.19 -81.87
N SER A 12 8.19 18.99 -82.65
CA SER A 12 9.34 18.18 -82.22
C SER A 12 10.08 18.79 -81.02
N ILE A 13 10.32 20.10 -81.01
CA ILE A 13 10.95 20.80 -79.86
C ILE A 13 10.06 20.74 -78.60
N THR A 14 8.74 20.81 -78.76
CA THR A 14 7.79 20.75 -77.63
C THR A 14 7.73 19.34 -77.05
N ILE A 15 7.74 18.31 -77.89
CA ILE A 15 7.79 16.91 -77.47
C ILE A 15 9.09 16.63 -76.72
N ASP A 16 10.24 17.09 -77.21
CA ASP A 16 11.54 16.83 -76.58
C ASP A 16 11.69 17.51 -75.20
N LYS A 17 11.15 18.73 -75.05
CA LYS A 17 11.07 19.42 -73.74
C LYS A 17 10.11 18.73 -72.78
N SER A 18 9.00 18.17 -73.27
CA SER A 18 8.07 17.41 -72.43
C SER A 18 8.70 16.09 -71.96
N LEU A 19 9.39 15.37 -72.84
CA LEU A 19 10.02 14.08 -72.56
C LEU A 19 11.17 14.22 -71.55
N THR A 20 11.98 15.27 -71.67
CA THR A 20 13.07 15.60 -70.73
C THR A 20 12.56 16.01 -69.35
N SER A 21 11.41 16.72 -69.27
CA SER A 21 10.77 17.08 -67.98
C SER A 21 10.16 15.88 -67.25
N VAL A 22 9.60 14.92 -68.01
CA VAL A 22 9.01 13.69 -67.45
C VAL A 22 10.11 12.73 -66.99
N THR A 23 11.22 12.61 -67.74
CA THR A 23 12.36 11.79 -67.31
C THR A 23 13.10 12.36 -66.11
N THR A 24 13.18 13.68 -65.94
CA THR A 24 13.76 14.29 -64.72
C THR A 24 12.86 14.11 -63.50
N ARG A 25 11.53 14.32 -63.61
CA ARG A 25 10.59 14.01 -62.51
C ARG A 25 10.65 12.55 -62.07
N ASN A 26 10.71 11.61 -63.02
CA ASN A 26 10.76 10.19 -62.68
C ASN A 26 12.10 9.78 -62.04
N LYS A 27 13.22 10.43 -62.41
CA LYS A 27 14.52 10.21 -61.74
C LYS A 27 14.53 10.69 -60.29
N HIS A 28 13.89 11.83 -59.99
CA HIS A 28 13.74 12.28 -58.60
C HIS A 28 12.87 11.32 -57.78
N ILE A 29 11.80 10.77 -58.35
CA ILE A 29 10.96 9.77 -57.66
C ILE A 29 11.72 8.46 -57.42
N LEU A 30 12.52 8.00 -58.38
CA LEU A 30 13.32 6.77 -58.23
C LEU A 30 14.48 6.89 -57.24
N ILE A 31 15.04 8.08 -57.02
CA ILE A 31 16.18 8.30 -56.11
C ILE A 31 15.72 8.73 -54.71
N PHE A 32 14.74 9.65 -54.63
CA PHE A 32 14.25 10.16 -53.35
C PHE A 32 13.21 9.23 -52.71
N GLY A 33 12.46 8.44 -53.50
CA GLY A 33 11.50 7.46 -52.97
C GLY A 33 12.16 6.43 -52.04
N PRO A 34 13.22 5.72 -52.47
CA PRO A 34 13.93 4.77 -51.61
C PRO A 34 14.57 5.44 -50.39
N LEU A 35 15.03 6.69 -50.53
CA LEU A 35 15.68 7.44 -49.46
C LEU A 35 14.68 7.87 -48.37
N VAL A 36 13.48 8.29 -48.77
CA VAL A 36 12.36 8.56 -47.85
C VAL A 36 11.89 7.28 -47.17
N ILE A 37 11.80 6.17 -47.90
CA ILE A 37 11.46 4.87 -47.32
C ILE A 37 12.52 4.42 -46.30
N LEU A 38 13.81 4.60 -46.61
CA LEU A 38 14.90 4.29 -45.68
C LEU A 38 14.83 5.14 -44.41
N VAL A 39 14.57 6.44 -44.53
CA VAL A 39 14.40 7.34 -43.39
C VAL A 39 13.20 6.92 -42.54
N LEU A 40 12.07 6.55 -43.16
CA LEU A 40 10.90 6.05 -42.44
C LEU A 40 11.19 4.73 -41.71
N ILE A 41 11.94 3.81 -42.33
CA ILE A 41 12.37 2.56 -41.68
C ILE A 41 13.28 2.86 -40.48
N ILE A 42 14.22 3.79 -40.61
CA ILE A 42 15.10 4.21 -39.50
C ILE A 42 14.29 4.84 -38.37
N ILE A 43 13.30 5.69 -38.68
CA ILE A 43 12.40 6.27 -37.68
C ILE A 43 11.61 5.18 -36.98
N VAL A 44 11.07 4.20 -37.71
CA VAL A 44 10.36 3.06 -37.12
C VAL A 44 11.28 2.21 -36.23
N ILE A 45 12.53 2.00 -36.62
CA ILE A 45 13.52 1.28 -35.80
C ILE A 45 13.86 2.08 -34.53
N ILE A 46 14.02 3.40 -34.63
CA ILE A 46 14.28 4.26 -33.46
C ILE A 46 13.07 4.28 -32.53
N LEU A 47 11.85 4.40 -33.06
CA LEU A 47 10.61 4.35 -32.28
C LEU A 47 10.42 2.97 -31.66
N ALA A 48 10.73 1.89 -32.38
CA ALA A 48 10.72 0.53 -31.85
C ALA A 48 11.79 0.37 -30.76
N PHE A 49 12.99 0.93 -30.92
CA PHE A 49 14.04 0.89 -29.91
C PHE A 49 13.67 1.72 -28.67
N ILE A 50 13.08 2.91 -28.83
CA ILE A 50 12.55 3.72 -27.75
C ILE A 50 11.40 2.99 -27.06
N TYR A 51 10.51 2.35 -27.82
CA TYR A 51 9.42 1.53 -27.30
C TYR A 51 9.98 0.35 -26.51
N PHE A 52 10.88 -0.46 -27.07
CA PHE A 52 11.53 -1.58 -26.39
C PHE A 52 12.34 -1.14 -25.17
N LYS A 53 13.02 0.02 -25.22
CA LYS A 53 13.73 0.60 -24.09
C LYS A 53 12.77 1.12 -23.02
N LYS A 54 11.63 1.72 -23.40
CA LYS A 54 10.55 2.14 -22.50
C LYS A 54 9.85 0.94 -21.89
N THR A 55 9.64 -0.14 -22.64
CA THR A 55 9.09 -1.41 -22.16
C THR A 55 10.09 -2.10 -21.23
N ARG A 56 11.40 -2.09 -21.52
CA ARG A 56 12.44 -2.58 -20.59
C ARG A 56 12.60 -1.71 -19.34
N LEU A 57 12.50 -0.38 -19.45
CA LEU A 57 12.51 0.54 -18.31
C LEU A 57 11.22 0.45 -17.50
N CYS A 58 10.07 0.22 -18.14
CA CYS A 58 8.82 -0.09 -17.45
C CYS A 58 8.92 -1.45 -16.77
N GLN A 59 9.55 -2.46 -17.38
CA GLN A 59 9.84 -3.76 -16.76
C GLN A 59 10.84 -3.65 -15.61
N LEU A 60 11.85 -2.78 -15.69
CA LEU A 60 12.79 -2.52 -14.57
C LEU A 60 12.15 -1.67 -13.46
N LYS A 61 11.26 -0.73 -13.79
CA LYS A 61 10.46 0.02 -12.79
C LYS A 61 9.36 -0.82 -12.15
N THR A 62 8.71 -1.71 -12.89
CA THR A 62 7.71 -2.64 -12.34
C THR A 62 8.34 -3.82 -11.62
N ALA A 63 9.51 -4.31 -12.03
CA ALA A 63 10.26 -5.32 -11.27
C ALA A 63 10.89 -4.79 -9.98
N SER A 64 11.03 -3.47 -9.82
CA SER A 64 11.40 -2.83 -8.54
C SER A 64 10.21 -2.69 -7.59
N ASP A 65 8.97 -2.68 -8.11
CA ASP A 65 7.80 -2.20 -7.36
C ASP A 65 6.59 -3.16 -7.37
N CYS A 66 6.64 -4.35 -8.00
CA CYS A 66 5.56 -5.34 -7.92
C CYS A 66 6.00 -6.73 -8.43
N GLU A 67 6.20 -7.70 -7.53
CA GLU A 67 6.06 -9.13 -7.86
C GLU A 67 4.66 -9.57 -7.42
N SER A 68 3.75 -9.78 -8.37
CA SER A 68 2.55 -10.59 -8.18
C SER A 68 2.36 -11.50 -9.40
N LEU A 69 2.37 -12.81 -9.15
CA LEU A 69 2.20 -13.86 -10.15
C LEU A 69 0.72 -14.10 -10.46
N ASP A 70 0.39 -14.22 -11.74
CA ASP A 70 -0.87 -14.74 -12.25
C ASP A 70 -1.11 -16.18 -11.76
N TYR A 71 -2.29 -16.45 -11.19
CA TYR A 71 -2.77 -17.82 -10.99
C TYR A 71 -4.11 -18.03 -11.67
N GLN A 72 -4.15 -19.03 -12.55
CA GLN A 72 -5.31 -19.39 -13.36
C GLN A 72 -6.47 -19.95 -12.52
N LYS A 73 -7.65 -19.43 -12.84
CA LYS A 73 -9.01 -19.85 -12.47
C LYS A 73 -9.21 -21.38 -12.57
N ARG A 74 -9.58 -22.04 -11.47
CA ARG A 74 -10.34 -23.30 -11.50
C ARG A 74 -11.52 -23.23 -10.53
N GLN A 75 -12.71 -23.44 -11.09
CA GLN A 75 -13.99 -23.55 -10.38
C GLN A 75 -14.02 -24.83 -9.54
N VAL A 76 -14.47 -24.75 -8.29
CA VAL A 76 -15.05 -25.89 -7.57
C VAL A 76 -16.30 -25.40 -6.82
N SER A 77 -17.39 -26.09 -7.10
CA SER A 77 -18.74 -25.92 -6.55
C SER A 77 -18.81 -26.19 -5.05
N GLY A 78 -19.54 -25.35 -4.33
CA GLY A 78 -19.71 -25.43 -2.88
C GLY A 78 -20.69 -26.49 -2.39
N HIS A 79 -20.65 -26.71 -1.08
CA HIS A 79 -21.74 -27.15 -0.21
C HIS A 79 -21.47 -26.54 1.18
N TYR A 80 -22.31 -25.60 1.63
CA TYR A 80 -22.29 -25.05 2.99
C TYR A 80 -23.32 -25.78 3.83
N GLY A 81 -22.90 -26.33 4.97
CA GLY A 81 -23.76 -26.67 6.10
C GLY A 81 -23.41 -25.73 7.27
N PRO A 82 -24.40 -25.26 8.07
CA PRO A 82 -24.14 -24.49 9.27
C PRO A 82 -23.83 -25.43 10.44
N ASP A 83 -23.29 -24.85 11.52
CA ASP A 83 -23.02 -25.43 12.84
C ASP A 83 -21.59 -25.90 13.11
N ALA A 84 -20.79 -25.02 13.74
CA ALA A 84 -19.81 -25.43 14.74
C ALA A 84 -19.56 -24.29 15.74
N PHE A 85 -20.20 -24.45 16.89
CA PHE A 85 -19.95 -23.71 18.13
C PHE A 85 -18.50 -23.88 18.60
N PHE A 86 -18.05 -22.91 19.39
CA PHE A 86 -16.85 -22.92 20.23
C PHE A 86 -16.47 -24.33 20.71
N ASN A 87 -15.31 -24.82 20.27
CA ASN A 87 -14.55 -25.76 21.08
C ASN A 87 -13.05 -25.55 20.86
N SER A 88 -12.42 -24.99 21.89
CA SER A 88 -10.98 -24.81 22.06
C SER A 88 -10.28 -26.18 22.08
N GLY A 89 -9.71 -26.56 20.93
CA GLY A 89 -8.84 -27.72 20.77
C GLY A 89 -7.38 -27.30 20.70
N TRP A 90 -6.75 -27.25 21.85
CA TRP A 90 -5.31 -27.18 22.13
C TRP A 90 -4.37 -27.63 20.98
N THR A 91 -3.51 -26.74 20.51
CA THR A 91 -2.17 -27.09 20.00
C THR A 91 -1.16 -26.64 21.05
N ALA A 92 -0.90 -27.50 22.03
CA ALA A 92 0.23 -27.31 22.94
C ALA A 92 1.56 -27.52 22.18
N PRO A 93 2.60 -26.71 22.45
CA PRO A 93 3.95 -27.03 21.98
C PRO A 93 4.39 -28.36 22.60
N LEU A 94 4.90 -29.27 21.76
CA LEU A 94 5.20 -30.67 22.12
C LEU A 94 6.48 -30.86 22.96
N TRP A 95 6.96 -29.85 23.68
CA TRP A 95 8.18 -29.92 24.50
C TRP A 95 8.05 -29.06 25.77
N PRO A 96 8.77 -29.36 26.87
CA PRO A 96 8.59 -28.65 28.13
C PRO A 96 8.93 -27.18 27.93
N SER A 97 7.94 -26.30 28.15
CA SER A 97 8.19 -24.86 28.27
C SER A 97 9.25 -24.65 29.34
N ILE A 98 10.41 -24.14 28.93
CA ILE A 98 11.46 -23.71 29.85
C ILE A 98 10.80 -22.72 30.82
N THR A 99 10.91 -23.05 32.10
CA THR A 99 10.33 -22.37 33.26
C THR A 99 10.41 -20.84 33.19
N THR A 100 9.33 -20.22 33.69
CA THR A 100 9.04 -18.81 33.89
C THR A 100 10.10 -18.04 34.68
N THR A 101 11.20 -17.69 34.02
CA THR A 101 11.87 -16.41 34.22
C THR A 101 11.42 -15.50 33.09
N ALA A 102 10.95 -14.29 33.38
CA ALA A 102 10.50 -13.32 32.36
C ALA A 102 11.62 -13.11 31.33
N LYS A 103 11.55 -13.81 30.21
CA LYS A 103 12.52 -13.69 29.12
C LYS A 103 12.32 -12.31 28.54
N THR A 104 13.35 -11.47 28.62
CA THR A 104 13.38 -10.18 27.92
C THR A 104 14.16 -10.39 26.62
N TYR A 105 13.78 -9.71 25.55
CA TYR A 105 14.53 -9.70 24.30
C TYR A 105 15.99 -9.29 24.55
N ILE A 106 16.91 -10.01 23.91
CA ILE A 106 18.34 -9.71 23.92
C ILE A 106 18.70 -9.31 22.50
N ASP A 107 19.19 -8.08 22.33
CA ASP A 107 19.63 -7.60 21.03
C ASP A 107 20.82 -8.45 20.54
N PRO A 108 20.72 -9.14 19.39
CA PRO A 108 21.82 -9.92 18.83
C PRO A 108 23.10 -9.13 18.59
N HIS A 109 23.04 -7.80 18.45
CA HIS A 109 24.21 -6.95 18.31
C HIS A 109 25.02 -6.81 19.62
N THR A 110 24.45 -7.23 20.77
CA THR A 110 25.22 -7.37 22.02
C THR A 110 26.19 -8.56 21.98
N TYR A 111 26.05 -9.45 20.98
CA TYR A 111 27.00 -10.53 20.75
C TYR A 111 28.18 -10.03 19.90
N GLU A 112 29.39 -10.44 20.27
CA GLU A 112 30.58 -10.21 19.44
C GLU A 112 30.50 -10.91 18.07
N ASP A 113 29.68 -11.96 17.95
CA ASP A 113 29.46 -12.74 16.74
C ASP A 113 27.95 -13.09 16.58
N PRO A 114 27.23 -12.52 15.59
CA PRO A 114 25.82 -12.86 15.31
C PRO A 114 25.59 -14.35 15.05
N THR A 115 26.61 -15.08 14.57
CA THR A 115 26.54 -16.53 14.38
C THR A 115 26.40 -17.28 15.71
N LYS A 116 26.82 -16.68 16.82
CA LYS A 116 26.60 -17.20 18.18
C LYS A 116 25.16 -16.94 18.65
N ALA A 117 24.63 -15.75 18.41
CA ALA A 117 23.22 -15.44 18.72
C ALA A 117 22.26 -16.41 18.00
N VAL A 118 22.51 -16.73 16.73
CA VAL A 118 21.73 -17.74 16.00
C VAL A 118 21.81 -19.11 16.66
N LYS A 119 22.96 -19.55 17.16
CA LYS A 119 23.08 -20.85 17.84
C LYS A 119 22.32 -20.89 19.17
N ASP A 120 22.23 -19.75 19.86
CA ASP A 120 21.58 -19.66 21.16
C ASP A 120 20.04 -19.56 21.03
N PHE A 121 19.54 -19.02 19.91
CA PHE A 121 18.11 -18.75 19.73
C PHE A 121 17.43 -19.53 18.59
N ALA A 122 18.17 -20.13 17.66
CA ALA A 122 17.59 -20.85 16.53
C ALA A 122 18.04 -22.32 16.49
N ARG A 123 17.09 -23.19 16.15
CA ARG A 123 17.36 -24.62 15.94
C ARG A 123 18.05 -24.84 14.59
N GLU A 124 19.18 -25.53 14.59
CA GLU A 124 19.80 -26.02 13.35
C GLU A 124 19.00 -27.22 12.80
N LEU A 125 18.58 -27.13 11.55
CA LEU A 125 17.80 -28.16 10.86
C LEU A 125 18.71 -29.06 10.00
N ASP A 126 18.33 -30.33 9.88
CA ASP A 126 18.93 -31.23 8.89
C ASP A 126 18.36 -30.89 7.50
N PRO A 127 19.19 -30.48 6.52
CA PRO A 127 18.72 -30.13 5.18
C PRO A 127 18.00 -31.29 4.47
N ASN A 128 18.26 -32.56 4.84
CA ASN A 128 17.58 -33.72 4.26
C ASN A 128 16.09 -33.82 4.66
N LEU A 129 15.70 -33.11 5.71
CA LEU A 129 14.31 -33.01 6.16
C LEU A 129 13.55 -31.89 5.45
N ILE A 130 14.22 -31.03 4.68
CA ILE A 130 13.63 -29.90 3.99
C ILE A 130 13.40 -30.25 2.53
N VAL A 131 12.16 -30.07 2.07
CA VAL A 131 11.78 -30.24 0.66
C VAL A 131 11.29 -28.90 0.13
N ILE A 132 12.05 -28.29 -0.77
CA ILE A 132 11.66 -27.07 -1.48
C ILE A 132 10.71 -27.45 -2.62
N GLU A 133 9.52 -26.84 -2.68
CA GLU A 133 8.50 -27.16 -3.68
C GLU A 133 8.40 -26.10 -4.78
N SER A 134 8.30 -24.82 -4.43
CA SER A 134 8.15 -23.73 -5.41
C SER A 134 8.68 -22.40 -4.89
N VAL A 135 9.22 -21.56 -5.77
CA VAL A 135 9.55 -20.16 -5.45
C VAL A 135 8.25 -19.36 -5.32
N ILE A 136 8.12 -18.56 -4.26
CA ILE A 136 6.94 -17.73 -3.98
C ILE A 136 7.22 -16.22 -4.00
N GLY A 137 8.50 -15.81 -4.00
CA GLY A 137 8.90 -14.42 -4.18
C GLY A 137 10.41 -14.21 -4.03
N GLY A 138 10.90 -13.03 -4.42
CA GLY A 138 12.26 -12.58 -4.19
C GLY A 138 12.39 -11.66 -2.97
N GLY A 139 13.22 -12.02 -1.99
CA GLY A 139 13.59 -11.16 -0.87
C GLY A 139 14.92 -10.42 -1.06
N GLU A 140 15.25 -9.53 -0.13
CA GLU A 140 16.52 -8.77 -0.11
C GLU A 140 17.75 -9.68 -0.24
N PHE A 141 17.72 -10.82 0.46
CA PHE A 141 18.85 -11.76 0.60
C PHE A 141 18.86 -12.86 -0.47
N GLY A 142 17.71 -13.16 -1.07
CA GLY A 142 17.54 -14.29 -1.97
C GLY A 142 16.09 -14.73 -2.12
N ASP A 143 15.90 -15.92 -2.69
CA ASP A 143 14.57 -16.42 -3.01
C ASP A 143 13.86 -16.89 -1.74
N VAL A 144 12.56 -16.62 -1.68
CA VAL A 144 11.63 -17.20 -0.72
C VAL A 144 10.89 -18.32 -1.43
N CYS A 145 10.92 -19.51 -0.84
CA CYS A 145 10.27 -20.70 -1.39
C CYS A 145 9.23 -21.25 -0.43
N ARG A 146 8.16 -21.81 -0.98
CA ARG A 146 7.25 -22.72 -0.26
C ARG A 146 7.88 -24.11 -0.24
N GLY A 147 7.77 -24.80 0.88
CA GLY A 147 8.25 -26.16 1.02
C GLY A 147 7.60 -26.93 2.15
N LYS A 148 8.20 -28.08 2.46
CA LYS A 148 7.81 -28.98 3.54
C LYS A 148 9.00 -29.28 4.45
N LEU A 149 8.74 -29.28 5.75
CA LEU A 149 9.67 -29.76 6.77
C LEU A 149 9.17 -31.10 7.30
N ARG A 150 9.97 -32.15 7.12
CA ARG A 150 9.68 -33.49 7.64
C ARG A 150 9.95 -33.53 9.14
N THR A 151 8.94 -33.94 9.89
CA THR A 151 9.05 -34.12 11.34
C THR A 151 9.82 -35.41 11.66
N THR A 152 10.59 -35.41 12.76
CA THR A 152 11.41 -36.56 13.17
C THR A 152 10.60 -37.79 13.55
N ASN A 153 9.32 -37.63 13.90
CA ASN A 153 8.37 -38.71 14.12
C ASN A 153 7.67 -39.19 12.83
N MET A 154 7.99 -38.60 11.67
CA MET A 154 7.52 -38.94 10.32
C MET A 154 5.99 -39.04 10.15
N MET A 155 5.22 -38.45 11.06
CA MET A 155 3.75 -38.58 11.03
C MET A 155 3.07 -37.52 10.15
N LYS A 156 3.72 -36.36 9.93
CA LYS A 156 3.16 -35.31 9.06
C LYS A 156 4.25 -34.32 8.63
N ASP A 157 4.19 -33.93 7.36
CA ASP A 157 4.98 -32.81 6.82
C ASP A 157 4.34 -31.48 7.23
N ILE A 158 5.16 -30.54 7.70
CA ILE A 158 4.74 -29.18 8.03
C ILE A 158 5.00 -28.28 6.82
N LEU A 159 4.03 -27.45 6.44
CA LEU A 159 4.24 -26.44 5.40
C LEU A 159 5.09 -25.29 5.94
N VAL A 160 6.14 -24.94 5.20
CA VAL A 160 7.12 -23.93 5.62
C VAL A 160 7.41 -22.94 4.49
N ALA A 161 7.78 -21.72 4.89
CA ALA A 161 8.47 -20.77 4.02
C ALA A 161 9.98 -20.90 4.26
N ILE A 162 10.74 -20.96 3.17
CA ILE A 162 12.19 -21.22 3.16
C ILE A 162 12.83 -20.03 2.46
N LYS A 163 13.48 -19.16 3.24
CA LYS A 163 14.27 -18.06 2.72
C LYS A 163 15.70 -18.57 2.52
N THR A 164 16.25 -18.37 1.33
CA THR A 164 17.60 -18.83 0.98
C THR A 164 18.55 -17.64 0.80
N LEU A 165 19.80 -17.78 1.25
CA LEU A 165 20.83 -16.78 0.99
C LEU A 165 21.48 -17.03 -0.37
N LYS A 166 21.53 -16.01 -1.24
CA LYS A 166 22.17 -16.09 -2.56
C LYS A 166 23.65 -16.47 -2.48
N GLN A 167 24.11 -17.26 -3.45
CA GLN A 167 25.53 -17.57 -3.58
C GLN A 167 26.34 -16.29 -3.87
N GLY A 168 27.47 -16.12 -3.17
CA GLY A 168 28.30 -14.92 -3.29
C GLY A 168 27.80 -13.71 -2.50
N ALA A 169 26.83 -13.88 -1.59
CA ALA A 169 26.45 -12.83 -0.65
C ALA A 169 27.66 -12.33 0.16
N THR A 170 27.71 -11.01 0.40
CA THR A 170 28.77 -10.41 1.23
C THR A 170 28.66 -10.87 2.68
N ASP A 171 29.75 -10.80 3.45
CA ASP A 171 29.72 -11.14 4.88
C ASP A 171 28.69 -10.28 5.63
N LYS A 172 28.56 -9.00 5.30
CA LYS A 172 27.52 -8.13 5.86
C LYS A 172 26.12 -8.66 5.56
N THR A 173 25.83 -8.99 4.30
CA THR A 173 24.53 -9.54 3.89
C THR A 173 24.23 -10.86 4.60
N ARG A 174 25.24 -11.71 4.79
CA ARG A 174 25.11 -12.97 5.55
C ARG A 174 24.81 -12.72 7.01
N LEU A 175 25.51 -11.78 7.66
CA LEU A 175 25.28 -11.44 9.07
C LEU A 175 23.90 -10.82 9.28
N ASP A 176 23.47 -9.92 8.39
CA ASP A 176 22.13 -9.33 8.39
C ASP A 176 21.04 -10.42 8.28
N PHE A 177 21.23 -11.38 7.37
CA PHE A 177 20.33 -12.52 7.18
C PHE A 177 20.24 -13.37 8.47
N LEU A 178 21.38 -13.71 9.06
CA LEU A 178 21.43 -14.51 10.29
C LEU A 178 20.88 -13.75 11.50
N SER A 179 21.09 -12.43 11.58
CA SER A 179 20.53 -11.58 12.63
C SER A 179 19.00 -11.66 12.65
N GLU A 180 18.35 -11.58 11.49
CA GLU A 180 16.89 -11.73 11.36
C GLU A 180 16.40 -13.03 12.03
N ALA A 181 17.07 -14.15 11.77
CA ALA A 181 16.74 -15.44 12.40
C ALA A 181 16.98 -15.45 13.91
N SER A 182 18.07 -14.83 14.38
CA SER A 182 18.37 -14.76 15.82
C SER A 182 17.37 -13.91 16.60
N ILE A 183 16.75 -12.91 15.96
CA ILE A 183 15.66 -12.13 16.56
C ILE A 183 14.40 -12.98 16.60
N MET A 184 14.00 -13.58 15.46
CA MET A 184 12.81 -14.43 15.38
C MET A 184 12.85 -15.58 16.38
N GLY A 185 14.00 -16.22 16.56
CA GLY A 185 14.17 -17.35 17.47
C GLY A 185 13.93 -17.03 18.96
N GLN A 186 13.84 -15.75 19.32
CA GLN A 186 13.52 -15.33 20.70
C GLN A 186 12.03 -15.20 20.96
N PHE A 187 11.18 -15.32 19.93
CA PHE A 187 9.75 -15.08 20.02
C PHE A 187 8.94 -16.37 19.88
N ASP A 188 7.97 -16.55 20.78
CA ASP A 188 7.02 -17.66 20.77
C ASP A 188 5.63 -17.10 21.11
N ASN A 189 4.86 -16.76 20.08
CA ASN A 189 3.52 -16.18 20.21
C ASN A 189 2.66 -16.49 18.98
N GLU A 190 1.36 -16.70 19.18
CA GLU A 190 0.42 -17.05 18.10
C GLU A 190 0.34 -15.99 16.98
N ASN A 191 0.56 -14.71 17.31
CA ASN A 191 0.48 -13.59 16.37
C ASN A 191 1.85 -12.99 16.01
N VAL A 192 2.92 -13.75 16.20
CA VAL A 192 4.28 -13.42 15.75
C VAL A 192 4.79 -14.57 14.88
N ILE A 193 5.43 -14.26 13.75
CA ILE A 193 5.90 -15.30 12.83
C ILE A 193 6.86 -16.26 13.53
N TYR A 194 6.57 -17.55 13.43
CA TYR A 194 7.33 -18.60 14.12
C TYR A 194 8.52 -19.08 13.27
N LEU A 195 9.69 -19.13 13.90
CA LEU A 195 10.90 -19.70 13.32
C LEU A 195 10.96 -21.21 13.60
N GLU A 196 10.85 -22.02 12.56
CA GLU A 196 11.05 -23.47 12.65
C GLU A 196 12.53 -23.82 12.88
N GLY A 197 13.42 -23.06 12.24
CA GLY A 197 14.86 -23.20 12.42
C GLY A 197 15.65 -22.62 11.26
N VAL A 198 16.95 -22.93 11.26
CA VAL A 198 17.92 -22.44 10.29
C VAL A 198 18.76 -23.59 9.75
N VAL A 199 19.33 -23.40 8.56
CA VAL A 199 20.44 -24.23 8.06
C VAL A 199 21.63 -23.32 7.87
N THR A 200 22.64 -23.49 8.72
CA THR A 200 23.84 -22.64 8.73
C THR A 200 25.12 -23.43 8.43
N LYS A 201 25.09 -24.75 8.63
CA LYS A 201 26.23 -25.66 8.40
C LYS A 201 26.34 -26.16 6.96
N HIS A 202 25.29 -25.99 6.15
CA HIS A 202 25.23 -26.42 4.76
C HIS A 202 24.83 -25.27 3.84
N HIS A 203 25.14 -25.42 2.55
CA HIS A 203 24.69 -24.50 1.52
C HIS A 203 23.50 -25.09 0.73
N PRO A 204 22.53 -24.24 0.33
CA PRO A 204 22.42 -22.81 0.67
C PRO A 204 22.10 -22.61 2.17
N ILE A 205 22.50 -21.45 2.72
CA ILE A 205 22.08 -21.06 4.08
C ILE A 205 20.59 -20.74 4.03
N MET A 206 19.82 -21.26 4.98
CA MET A 206 18.35 -21.13 4.98
C MET A 206 17.81 -20.64 6.32
N ILE A 207 16.71 -19.89 6.24
CA ILE A 207 15.82 -19.58 7.36
C ILE A 207 14.48 -20.22 7.02
N VAL A 208 13.95 -21.03 7.94
CA VAL A 208 12.72 -21.78 7.77
C VAL A 208 11.70 -21.27 8.78
N THR A 209 10.60 -20.72 8.30
CA THR A 209 9.47 -20.25 9.13
C THR A 209 8.22 -21.04 8.80
N GLU A 210 7.17 -20.90 9.61
CA GLU A 210 5.85 -21.35 9.22
C GLU A 210 5.40 -20.71 7.89
N TYR A 211 4.60 -21.45 7.11
CA TYR A 211 4.07 -20.95 5.85
C TYR A 211 2.77 -20.17 6.06
N MET A 212 2.69 -18.97 5.48
CA MET A 212 1.53 -18.08 5.57
C MET A 212 0.85 -18.02 4.21
N GLU A 213 -0.20 -18.84 4.01
CA GLU A 213 -0.77 -19.14 2.69
C GLU A 213 -1.30 -17.93 1.92
N ASN A 214 -1.74 -16.89 2.63
CA ASN A 214 -2.35 -15.71 2.06
C ASN A 214 -1.36 -14.54 1.88
N GLY A 215 -0.06 -14.76 2.16
CA GLY A 215 0.98 -13.76 1.95
C GLY A 215 0.86 -12.54 2.86
N SER A 216 1.27 -11.37 2.37
CA SER A 216 1.20 -10.11 3.12
C SER A 216 -0.23 -9.57 3.22
N LEU A 217 -0.57 -8.99 4.37
CA LEU A 217 -1.92 -8.53 4.67
C LEU A 217 -2.40 -7.43 3.71
N ASP A 218 -1.53 -6.50 3.34
CA ASP A 218 -1.87 -5.43 2.40
C ASP A 218 -2.26 -5.96 1.01
N THR A 219 -1.53 -6.96 0.51
CA THR A 219 -1.83 -7.63 -0.76
C THR A 219 -3.09 -8.48 -0.65
N TYR A 220 -3.24 -9.20 0.47
CA TYR A 220 -4.43 -10.00 0.75
C TYR A 220 -5.71 -9.15 0.77
N LEU A 221 -5.67 -7.99 1.44
CA LEU A 221 -6.81 -7.07 1.55
C LEU A 221 -7.20 -6.51 0.18
N ARG A 222 -6.25 -6.00 -0.60
CA ARG A 222 -6.50 -5.48 -1.96
C ARG A 222 -7.11 -6.55 -2.88
N ALA A 223 -6.62 -7.79 -2.78
CA ALA A 223 -7.15 -8.91 -3.57
C ALA A 223 -8.58 -9.32 -3.16
N ASN A 224 -9.05 -8.91 -1.97
CA ASN A 224 -10.34 -9.28 -1.41
C ASN A 224 -11.25 -8.06 -1.15
N GLU A 225 -10.98 -6.92 -1.78
CA GLU A 225 -11.85 -5.75 -1.69
C GLU A 225 -13.27 -6.11 -2.22
N GLY A 226 -14.30 -5.77 -1.45
CA GLY A 226 -15.70 -6.13 -1.74
C GLY A 226 -16.08 -7.59 -1.40
N ASN A 227 -15.16 -8.39 -0.86
CA ASN A 227 -15.48 -9.72 -0.33
C ASN A 227 -16.34 -9.59 0.93
N LYS A 228 -17.60 -10.03 0.86
CA LYS A 228 -18.56 -9.98 1.98
C LYS A 228 -18.13 -10.77 3.22
N CYS A 229 -17.18 -11.70 3.09
CA CYS A 229 -16.65 -12.46 4.23
C CYS A 229 -15.63 -11.65 5.06
N LEU A 230 -15.07 -10.58 4.50
CA LEU A 230 -14.21 -9.63 5.21
C LEU A 230 -15.04 -8.44 5.68
N ASP A 231 -16.01 -8.71 6.56
CA ASP A 231 -16.80 -7.66 7.20
C ASP A 231 -16.01 -6.94 8.30
N ALA A 232 -16.61 -5.88 8.87
CA ALA A 232 -15.99 -5.11 9.95
C ALA A 232 -15.57 -5.97 11.14
N LEU A 233 -16.33 -7.03 11.45
CA LEU A 233 -16.01 -7.94 12.55
C LEU A 233 -14.77 -8.77 12.25
N GLN A 234 -14.66 -9.32 11.03
CA GLN A 234 -13.48 -10.08 10.62
C GLN A 234 -12.22 -9.20 10.53
N LEU A 235 -12.34 -7.98 10.01
CA LEU A 235 -11.23 -7.00 10.01
C LEU A 235 -10.81 -6.65 11.45
N THR A 236 -11.77 -6.50 12.37
CA THR A 236 -11.48 -6.27 13.81
C THR A 236 -10.75 -7.47 14.43
N ARG A 237 -11.07 -8.70 14.04
CA ARG A 237 -10.34 -9.90 14.49
C ARG A 237 -8.89 -9.92 14.01
N MET A 238 -8.65 -9.57 12.75
CA MET A 238 -7.30 -9.43 12.20
C MET A 238 -6.49 -8.39 13.00
N LEU A 239 -7.06 -7.21 13.24
CA LEU A 239 -6.45 -6.16 14.06
C LEU A 239 -6.16 -6.61 15.50
N CYS A 240 -7.07 -7.35 16.12
CA CYS A 240 -6.89 -7.88 17.47
C CYS A 240 -5.72 -8.86 17.56
N GLY A 241 -5.59 -9.76 16.58
CA GLY A 241 -4.42 -10.65 16.48
C GLY A 241 -3.11 -9.87 16.36
N ILE A 242 -3.06 -8.87 15.46
CA ILE A 242 -1.86 -8.03 15.28
C ILE A 242 -1.52 -7.27 16.57
N ALA A 243 -2.52 -6.69 17.24
CA ALA A 243 -2.33 -6.00 18.52
C ALA A 243 -1.84 -6.96 19.62
N SER A 244 -2.29 -8.21 19.63
CA SER A 244 -1.84 -9.27 20.54
C SER A 244 -0.35 -9.59 20.31
N GLY A 245 0.07 -9.73 19.06
CA GLY A 245 1.49 -9.91 18.71
C GLY A 245 2.36 -8.73 19.14
N MET A 246 1.89 -7.50 18.90
CA MET A 246 2.60 -6.28 19.31
C MET A 246 2.63 -6.07 20.83
N LYS A 247 1.57 -6.48 21.55
CA LYS A 247 1.58 -6.55 23.01
C LYS A 247 2.71 -7.45 23.50
N TYR A 248 2.80 -8.67 22.96
CA TYR A 248 3.87 -9.61 23.30
C TYR A 248 5.25 -9.02 23.03
N LEU A 249 5.48 -8.43 21.85
CA LEU A 249 6.77 -7.80 21.52
C LEU A 249 7.11 -6.64 22.48
N SER A 250 6.14 -5.81 22.85
CA SER A 250 6.35 -4.73 23.83
C SER A 250 6.67 -5.26 25.23
N GLU A 251 6.03 -6.34 25.68
CA GLU A 251 6.33 -7.02 26.94
C GLU A 251 7.75 -7.62 26.93
N MET A 252 8.19 -8.14 25.78
CA MET A 252 9.56 -8.58 25.52
C MET A 252 10.57 -7.42 25.44
N LYS A 253 10.13 -6.14 25.52
CA LYS A 253 10.96 -4.94 25.33
C LYS A 253 11.54 -4.78 23.93
N TYR A 254 10.90 -5.40 22.95
CA TYR A 254 11.23 -5.24 21.54
C TYR A 254 10.43 -4.09 20.93
N VAL A 255 11.08 -3.29 20.08
CA VAL A 255 10.45 -2.21 19.31
C VAL A 255 10.59 -2.55 17.83
N HIS A 256 9.47 -2.64 17.12
CA HIS A 256 9.41 -3.13 15.74
C HIS A 256 9.97 -2.11 14.74
N ARG A 257 9.66 -0.82 14.92
CA ARG A 257 10.11 0.32 14.09
C ARG A 257 9.59 0.37 12.65
N ASP A 258 9.16 -0.75 12.10
CA ASP A 258 8.49 -0.83 10.78
C ASP A 258 7.19 -1.65 10.80
N LEU A 259 6.29 -1.36 11.74
CA LEU A 259 4.98 -1.99 11.76
C LEU A 259 4.10 -1.40 10.64
N ALA A 260 3.70 -2.24 9.68
CA ALA A 260 2.85 -1.88 8.55
C ALA A 260 2.15 -3.12 8.00
N ALA A 261 1.04 -2.96 7.26
CA ALA A 261 0.30 -4.10 6.72
C ALA A 261 1.14 -5.00 5.79
N ARG A 262 2.14 -4.46 5.08
CA ARG A 262 3.10 -5.24 4.27
C ARG A 262 3.99 -6.20 5.09
N ASN A 263 4.17 -5.91 6.38
CA ASN A 263 4.98 -6.71 7.31
C ASN A 263 4.11 -7.59 8.22
N ILE A 264 2.81 -7.72 7.91
CA ILE A 264 1.92 -8.69 8.53
C ILE A 264 1.66 -9.80 7.54
N LEU A 265 1.84 -11.05 7.96
CA LEU A 265 1.51 -12.22 7.15
C LEU A 265 0.18 -12.82 7.58
N VAL A 266 -0.55 -13.42 6.62
CA VAL A 266 -1.87 -14.01 6.83
C VAL A 266 -1.83 -15.49 6.46
N ASN A 267 -2.27 -16.37 7.37
CA ASN A 267 -2.39 -17.79 7.07
C ASN A 267 -3.77 -18.14 6.47
N LYS A 268 -3.97 -19.40 6.07
CA LYS A 268 -5.24 -19.91 5.51
C LYS A 268 -6.47 -19.69 6.41
N ASP A 269 -6.26 -19.62 7.72
CA ASP A 269 -7.31 -19.48 8.74
C ASP A 269 -7.53 -17.99 9.11
N LEU A 270 -6.94 -17.08 8.32
CA LEU A 270 -6.99 -15.62 8.50
C LEU A 270 -6.35 -15.11 9.78
N ILE A 271 -5.46 -15.91 10.38
CA ILE A 271 -4.63 -15.48 11.51
C ILE A 271 -3.53 -14.57 10.96
N CYS A 272 -3.48 -13.36 11.50
CA CYS A 272 -2.45 -12.38 11.19
C CYS A 272 -1.28 -12.52 12.15
N LYS A 273 -0.05 -12.50 11.61
CA LYS A 273 1.19 -12.55 12.37
C LYS A 273 2.14 -11.42 12.00
N VAL A 274 2.72 -10.79 13.01
CA VAL A 274 3.77 -9.78 12.85
C VAL A 274 5.03 -10.47 12.33
N ALA A 275 5.61 -9.93 11.27
CA ALA A 275 6.80 -10.43 10.60
C ALA A 275 7.76 -9.27 10.24
N ASP A 276 8.87 -9.62 9.58
CA ASP A 276 9.93 -8.69 9.15
C ASP A 276 10.61 -7.89 10.27
N PHE A 277 11.61 -8.54 10.88
CA PHE A 277 12.44 -7.97 11.94
C PHE A 277 13.73 -7.33 11.42
N GLY A 278 13.86 -7.16 10.09
CA GLY A 278 15.11 -6.73 9.44
C GLY A 278 15.53 -5.28 9.72
N LEU A 279 14.60 -4.43 10.17
CA LEU A 279 14.78 -2.99 10.43
C LEU A 279 14.97 -2.62 11.90
N SER A 280 15.04 -3.60 12.80
CA SER A 280 15.32 -3.39 14.23
C SER A 280 16.73 -2.91 14.56
N ARG A 281 17.59 -2.83 13.54
CA ARG A 281 18.99 -2.41 13.62
C ARG A 281 19.14 -1.09 14.37
N GLU A 282 20.12 -1.02 15.26
CA GLU A 282 20.50 0.23 15.90
C GLU A 282 20.87 1.30 14.88
N ILE A 283 20.58 2.54 15.28
CA ILE A 283 20.83 3.72 14.47
C ILE A 283 22.16 4.30 14.94
N ASP A 284 23.19 4.24 14.09
CA ASP A 284 24.40 5.04 14.33
C ASP A 284 24.01 6.53 14.37
N GLU A 285 24.53 7.23 15.37
CA GLU A 285 24.26 8.65 15.66
C GLU A 285 24.70 9.60 14.53
N ASP A 286 25.45 9.11 13.54
CA ASP A 286 26.34 9.95 12.73
C ASP A 286 25.87 10.28 11.30
N ASP A 287 24.60 10.03 10.95
CA ASP A 287 24.09 10.48 9.64
C ASP A 287 22.62 10.93 9.69
N SER A 288 22.40 12.20 9.39
CA SER A 288 21.10 12.82 9.19
C SER A 288 20.29 12.04 8.13
N TYR A 289 19.13 11.52 8.52
CA TYR A 289 18.12 10.90 7.65
C TYR A 289 18.44 9.57 6.93
N THR A 290 19.61 8.97 7.14
CA THR A 290 19.90 7.60 6.68
C THR A 290 20.34 6.72 7.84
N THR A 291 19.62 5.63 8.13
CA THR A 291 20.16 4.58 8.98
C THR A 291 21.04 3.67 8.12
N LYS A 292 22.06 3.02 8.70
CA LYS A 292 22.78 1.93 8.02
C LYS A 292 21.86 0.71 7.72
N GLY A 293 20.61 0.74 8.17
CA GLY A 293 19.52 -0.21 7.92
C GLY A 293 18.43 0.27 6.96
N GLY A 294 18.60 1.38 6.22
CA GLY A 294 17.63 1.82 5.20
C GLY A 294 16.84 3.09 5.54
N LYS A 295 15.90 3.45 4.65
CA LYS A 295 15.05 4.66 4.74
C LYS A 295 13.91 4.44 5.74
N ILE A 296 13.73 5.38 6.68
CA ILE A 296 12.59 5.37 7.63
C ILE A 296 11.26 5.36 6.85
N PRO A 297 10.30 4.49 7.20
CA PRO A 297 8.99 4.39 6.56
C PRO A 297 8.08 5.55 7.01
N ILE A 298 8.35 6.76 6.52
CA ILE A 298 7.79 8.05 6.99
C ILE A 298 6.27 7.99 7.27
N ARG A 299 5.48 7.37 6.40
CA ARG A 299 4.00 7.35 6.50
C ARG A 299 3.47 6.53 7.68
N TRP A 300 4.26 5.61 8.22
CA TRP A 300 3.93 4.79 9.40
C TRP A 300 4.66 5.24 10.66
N THR A 301 5.60 6.18 10.54
CA THR A 301 6.50 6.52 11.65
C THR A 301 5.95 7.68 12.48
N ALA A 302 6.01 7.54 13.81
CA ALA A 302 5.61 8.59 14.73
C ALA A 302 6.51 9.83 14.63
N ILE A 303 5.97 11.01 14.95
CA ILE A 303 6.69 12.27 14.73
C ILE A 303 7.99 12.38 15.53
N GLU A 304 8.00 11.91 16.77
CA GLU A 304 9.18 11.89 17.62
C GLU A 304 10.28 10.92 17.12
N ALA A 305 9.87 9.87 16.41
CA ALA A 305 10.79 8.92 15.78
C ALA A 305 11.35 9.48 14.45
N ILE A 306 10.57 10.31 13.74
CA ILE A 306 11.07 11.05 12.56
C ILE A 306 12.07 12.14 12.97
N ASP A 307 11.71 12.98 13.94
CA ASP A 307 12.49 14.18 14.30
C ASP A 307 13.71 13.85 15.16
N TYR A 308 13.56 12.94 16.12
CA TYR A 308 14.57 12.68 17.16
C TYR A 308 15.05 11.23 17.19
N ARG A 309 14.65 10.40 16.22
CA ARG A 309 14.96 8.96 16.19
C ARG A 309 14.57 8.22 17.48
N LYS A 310 13.57 8.74 18.21
CA LYS A 310 13.10 8.15 19.47
C LYS A 310 12.09 7.04 19.21
N PHE A 311 12.59 5.84 18.90
CA PHE A 311 11.77 4.65 18.72
C PHE A 311 11.44 3.99 20.06
N THR A 312 10.16 3.75 20.31
CA THR A 312 9.63 3.12 21.53
C THR A 312 8.39 2.28 21.20
N SER A 313 7.88 1.49 22.14
CA SER A 313 6.58 0.84 21.94
C SER A 313 5.44 1.85 21.67
N ALA A 314 5.54 3.10 22.15
CA ALA A 314 4.57 4.15 21.84
C ALA A 314 4.68 4.67 20.40
N SER A 315 5.87 4.61 19.78
CA SER A 315 5.98 4.90 18.34
C SER A 315 5.45 3.74 17.49
N ASP A 316 5.58 2.49 17.95
CA ASP A 316 4.92 1.36 17.29
C ASP A 316 3.38 1.43 17.40
N VAL A 317 2.83 1.97 18.50
CA VAL A 317 1.39 2.24 18.62
C VAL A 317 0.90 3.22 17.55
N TRP A 318 1.69 4.26 17.24
CA TRP A 318 1.36 5.15 16.12
C TRP A 318 1.29 4.38 14.79
N SER A 319 2.30 3.54 14.54
CA SER A 319 2.34 2.68 13.35
C SER A 319 1.15 1.71 13.30
N PHE A 320 0.72 1.18 14.45
CA PHE A 320 -0.49 0.36 14.55
C PHE A 320 -1.75 1.14 14.18
N GLY A 321 -1.86 2.43 14.53
CA GLY A 321 -2.96 3.29 14.09
C GLY A 321 -3.00 3.44 12.57
N VAL A 322 -1.84 3.59 11.92
CA VAL A 322 -1.73 3.63 10.44
C VAL A 322 -2.11 2.29 9.83
N LEU A 323 -1.65 1.19 10.43
CA LEU A 323 -2.02 -0.17 10.01
C LEU A 323 -3.53 -0.41 10.15
N CYS A 324 -4.17 0.06 11.22
CA CYS A 324 -5.63 0.02 11.36
C CYS A 324 -6.31 0.72 10.18
N TRP A 325 -5.80 1.89 9.78
CA TRP A 325 -6.32 2.61 8.63
C TRP A 325 -6.17 1.78 7.34
N GLU A 326 -4.99 1.18 7.10
CA GLU A 326 -4.77 0.28 5.96
C GLU A 326 -5.75 -0.91 5.95
N VAL A 327 -6.00 -1.53 7.09
CA VAL A 327 -6.90 -2.69 7.18
C VAL A 327 -8.34 -2.31 6.84
N ILE A 328 -8.83 -1.20 7.39
CA ILE A 328 -10.21 -0.76 7.15
C ILE A 328 -10.40 -0.16 5.75
N SER A 329 -9.34 0.39 5.15
CA SER A 329 -9.34 0.86 3.76
C SER A 329 -8.97 -0.23 2.73
N PHE A 330 -8.93 -1.50 3.14
CA PHE A 330 -8.58 -2.63 2.27
C PHE A 330 -7.22 -2.47 1.54
N GLY A 331 -6.25 -1.87 2.22
CA GLY A 331 -4.88 -1.76 1.74
C GLY A 331 -4.62 -0.54 0.86
N GLU A 332 -5.42 0.53 0.98
CA GLU A 332 -5.07 1.83 0.42
C GLU A 332 -3.73 2.33 0.98
N ARG A 333 -3.02 3.10 0.17
CA ARG A 333 -1.74 3.70 0.57
C ARG A 333 -1.98 4.85 1.55
N PRO A 334 -1.43 4.82 2.80
CA PRO A 334 -1.59 5.91 3.76
C PRO A 334 -1.07 7.23 3.20
N TYR A 335 -1.88 8.29 3.25
CA TYR A 335 -1.61 9.61 2.64
C TYR A 335 -1.41 9.59 1.12
N TRP A 336 -1.91 8.57 0.43
CA TRP A 336 -1.98 8.46 -1.03
C TRP A 336 -0.69 8.89 -1.75
N ASN A 337 -0.79 9.86 -2.66
CA ASN A 337 0.28 10.30 -3.55
C ASN A 337 1.11 11.46 -2.97
N TRP A 338 0.89 11.87 -1.71
CA TRP A 338 1.64 12.94 -1.07
C TRP A 338 3.14 12.63 -1.00
N SER A 339 3.99 13.64 -1.13
CA SER A 339 5.43 13.42 -0.91
C SER A 339 5.70 13.13 0.58
N ASN A 340 6.84 12.52 0.89
CA ASN A 340 7.23 12.33 2.30
C ASN A 340 7.35 13.67 3.05
N GLN A 341 7.76 14.74 2.36
CA GLN A 341 7.85 16.08 2.95
C GLN A 341 6.47 16.63 3.32
N ASP A 342 5.48 16.44 2.43
CA ASP A 342 4.09 16.86 2.67
C ASP A 342 3.47 16.10 3.83
N VAL A 343 3.70 14.79 3.89
CA VAL A 343 3.24 13.95 5.01
C VAL A 343 3.82 14.45 6.33
N ILE A 344 5.12 14.74 6.39
CA ILE A 344 5.76 15.29 7.60
C ILE A 344 5.14 16.64 7.97
N LYS A 345 5.01 17.56 7.00
CA LYS A 345 4.41 18.90 7.22
C LYS A 345 2.99 18.80 7.78
N ALA A 346 2.17 17.91 7.21
CA ALA A 346 0.79 17.72 7.61
C ALA A 346 0.67 17.11 9.02
N ILE A 347 1.41 16.04 9.32
CA ILE A 347 1.38 15.42 10.65
C ILE A 347 1.82 16.41 11.73
N LYS A 348 2.83 17.24 11.45
CA LYS A 348 3.29 18.34 12.33
C LYS A 348 2.26 19.44 12.51
N SER A 349 1.40 19.68 11.53
CA SER A 349 0.26 20.61 11.64
C SER A 349 -1.00 19.93 12.19
N SER A 350 -0.84 18.86 12.96
CA SER A 350 -1.93 18.09 13.58
C SER A 350 -2.92 17.44 12.60
N PHE A 351 -2.60 17.37 11.30
CA PHE A 351 -3.42 16.63 10.34
C PHE A 351 -3.32 15.14 10.61
N ARG A 352 -4.44 14.44 10.45
CA ARG A 352 -4.56 12.98 10.56
C ARG A 352 -5.35 12.44 9.39
N LEU A 353 -5.14 11.17 9.07
CA LEU A 353 -5.89 10.50 8.01
C LEU A 353 -7.41 10.54 8.32
N PRO A 354 -8.26 10.81 7.32
CA PRO A 354 -9.71 10.77 7.49
C PRO A 354 -10.18 9.31 7.72
N PRO A 355 -11.40 9.11 8.28
CA PRO A 355 -11.94 7.77 8.41
C PRO A 355 -12.14 7.13 7.02
N PRO A 356 -11.74 5.86 6.80
CA PRO A 356 -12.05 5.14 5.58
C PRO A 356 -13.57 5.00 5.35
N MET A 357 -13.95 4.62 4.13
CA MET A 357 -15.35 4.34 3.81
C MET A 357 -15.91 3.22 4.68
N ASN A 358 -17.13 3.40 5.18
CA ASN A 358 -17.81 2.44 6.06
C ASN A 358 -17.00 2.05 7.31
N CYS A 359 -16.08 2.91 7.76
CA CYS A 359 -15.30 2.68 8.97
C CYS A 359 -16.19 2.76 10.22
N PRO A 360 -16.19 1.74 11.09
CA PRO A 360 -16.80 1.83 12.41
C PRO A 360 -16.21 2.99 13.25
N ASP A 361 -17.08 3.79 13.86
CA ASP A 361 -16.71 4.97 14.66
C ASP A 361 -15.73 4.62 15.79
N VAL A 362 -15.93 3.48 16.44
CA VAL A 362 -15.06 3.00 17.52
C VAL A 362 -13.65 2.66 17.03
N LEU A 363 -13.50 2.16 15.81
CA LEU A 363 -12.18 1.86 15.24
C LEU A 363 -11.47 3.14 14.81
N TYR A 364 -12.19 4.11 14.27
CA TYR A 364 -11.59 5.41 13.94
C TYR A 364 -11.15 6.18 15.18
N LYS A 365 -11.93 6.14 16.27
CA LYS A 365 -11.53 6.72 17.56
C LYS A 365 -10.24 6.08 18.09
N LEU A 366 -10.13 4.75 18.02
CA LEU A 366 -8.91 4.03 18.37
C LEU A 366 -7.71 4.49 17.51
N MET A 367 -7.90 4.70 16.20
CA MET A 367 -6.84 5.24 15.32
C MET A 367 -6.38 6.64 15.80
N LEU A 368 -7.32 7.53 16.14
CA LEU A 368 -7.01 8.87 16.66
C LEU A 368 -6.28 8.83 18.02
N GLU A 369 -6.66 7.91 18.91
CA GLU A 369 -5.95 7.66 20.17
C GLU A 369 -4.50 7.21 19.92
N CYS A 370 -4.29 6.32 18.95
CA CYS A 370 -2.95 5.88 18.53
C CYS A 370 -2.10 7.02 17.94
N TRP A 371 -2.74 8.01 17.29
CA TRP A 371 -2.09 9.17 16.69
C TRP A 371 -2.06 10.41 17.59
N ASN A 372 -2.20 10.24 18.91
CA ASN A 372 -2.02 11.34 19.85
C ASN A 372 -0.60 11.91 19.73
N GLU A 373 -0.48 13.24 19.68
CA GLU A 373 0.80 13.94 19.61
C GLU A 373 1.67 13.65 20.83
N GLN A 374 1.05 13.62 22.01
CA GLN A 374 1.75 13.24 23.22
C GLN A 374 1.85 11.72 23.29
N TYR A 375 3.05 11.20 23.03
CA TYR A 375 3.31 9.76 22.97
C TYR A 375 2.94 9.00 24.26
N LEU A 376 2.93 9.65 25.42
CA LEU A 376 2.52 9.07 26.70
C LEU A 376 1.01 8.92 26.86
N GLU A 377 0.22 9.68 26.08
CA GLU A 377 -1.25 9.60 26.07
C GLU A 377 -1.77 8.55 25.08
N ARG A 378 -0.88 7.95 24.28
CA ARG A 378 -1.25 6.86 23.37
C ARG A 378 -1.55 5.59 24.20
N PRO A 379 -2.57 4.80 23.82
CA PRO A 379 -2.90 3.58 24.54
C PRO A 379 -1.77 2.57 24.40
N LYS A 380 -1.54 1.78 25.45
CA LYS A 380 -0.62 0.64 25.39
C LYS A 380 -1.25 -0.49 24.57
N PHE A 381 -0.44 -1.34 23.96
CA PHE A 381 -0.96 -2.51 23.23
C PHE A 381 -1.87 -3.42 24.09
N SER A 382 -1.62 -3.52 25.40
CA SER A 382 -2.53 -4.23 26.31
C SER A 382 -3.94 -3.65 26.36
N GLU A 383 -4.05 -2.31 26.33
CA GLU A 383 -5.32 -1.58 26.34
C GLU A 383 -6.00 -1.70 24.97
N ILE A 384 -5.23 -1.61 23.88
CA ILE A 384 -5.72 -1.81 22.51
C ILE A 384 -6.33 -3.22 22.35
N VAL A 385 -5.66 -4.27 22.80
CA VAL A 385 -6.17 -5.65 22.77
C VAL A 385 -7.47 -5.77 23.55
N GLN A 386 -7.57 -5.13 24.72
CA GLN A 386 -8.79 -5.11 25.52
C GLN A 386 -9.96 -4.44 24.77
N GLN A 387 -9.72 -3.27 24.17
CA GLN A 387 -10.73 -2.57 23.37
C GLN A 387 -11.22 -3.41 22.19
N LEU A 388 -10.30 -3.94 21.38
CA LEU A 388 -10.64 -4.76 20.20
C LEU A 388 -11.38 -6.04 20.59
N THR A 389 -10.97 -6.69 21.68
CA THR A 389 -11.68 -7.86 22.22
C THR A 389 -13.11 -7.53 22.60
N GLN A 390 -13.33 -6.38 23.25
CA GLN A 390 -14.67 -5.92 23.58
C GLN A 390 -15.52 -5.69 22.32
N TYR A 391 -14.96 -5.08 21.27
CA TYR A 391 -15.67 -4.87 20.00
C TYR A 391 -16.02 -6.19 19.31
N ILE A 392 -15.17 -7.22 19.41
CA ILE A 392 -15.43 -8.56 18.88
C ILE A 392 -16.53 -9.27 19.67
N GLN A 393 -16.52 -9.17 21.00
CA GLN A 393 -17.52 -9.79 21.88
C GLN A 393 -18.90 -9.12 21.79
N LEU A 394 -18.93 -7.82 21.48
CA LEU A 394 -20.15 -7.03 21.34
C LEU A 394 -20.16 -6.32 19.96
N PRO A 395 -20.44 -7.04 18.86
CA PRO A 395 -20.34 -6.50 17.50
C PRO A 395 -21.23 -5.29 17.21
N ASN A 396 -22.25 -5.05 18.03
CA ASN A 396 -23.10 -3.84 17.92
C ASN A 396 -22.29 -2.55 18.05
N HIS A 397 -21.13 -2.56 18.72
CA HIS A 397 -20.22 -1.40 18.76
C HIS A 397 -19.64 -1.05 17.40
N LEU A 398 -19.62 -1.98 16.45
CA LEU A 398 -19.10 -1.77 15.10
C LEU A 398 -20.14 -1.19 14.12
N LEU A 399 -21.42 -1.11 14.54
CA LEU A 399 -22.51 -0.61 13.68
C LEU A 399 -22.48 0.91 13.46
N PRO A 400 -22.22 1.76 14.48
CA PRO A 400 -22.10 3.19 14.25
C PRO A 400 -20.90 3.47 13.38
N LEU A 401 -21.12 4.15 12.25
CA LEU A 401 -20.07 4.52 11.32
C LEU A 401 -19.49 5.88 11.68
N ALA A 402 -18.17 6.01 11.54
CA ALA A 402 -17.48 7.29 11.66
C ALA A 402 -18.07 8.26 10.63
N LYS A 403 -18.39 9.48 11.08
CA LYS A 403 -18.82 10.52 10.16
C LYS A 403 -17.65 10.83 9.23
N GLN A 404 -17.86 10.64 7.92
CA GLN A 404 -17.04 11.27 6.90
C GLN A 404 -17.34 12.77 6.96
N LEU A 405 -16.68 13.47 7.87
CA LEU A 405 -16.43 14.89 7.65
C LEU A 405 -15.64 14.92 6.34
N PHE A 406 -16.14 15.62 5.33
CA PHE A 406 -15.38 15.88 4.11
C PHE A 406 -14.14 16.68 4.52
N ILE A 407 -13.08 15.97 4.91
CA ILE A 407 -11.79 16.57 5.20
C ILE A 407 -11.21 16.83 3.83
N PHE A 408 -11.22 18.11 3.45
CA PHE A 408 -10.49 18.62 2.31
C PHE A 408 -9.03 18.20 2.46
N VAL A 409 -8.60 17.20 1.70
CA VAL A 409 -7.19 16.83 1.61
C VAL A 409 -6.55 17.80 0.63
N ASN A 410 -6.44 19.08 1.05
CA ASN A 410 -5.65 20.03 0.30
C ASN A 410 -4.18 19.60 0.40
N HIS A 411 -3.50 19.58 -0.74
CA HIS A 411 -2.04 19.58 -0.76
C HIS A 411 -1.55 20.73 0.13
N PRO A 412 -0.45 20.59 0.91
CA PRO A 412 0.03 21.64 1.81
C PRO A 412 0.40 22.98 1.15
N ASP A 413 0.39 23.02 -0.19
CA ASP A 413 0.73 24.18 -1.03
C ASP A 413 -0.45 24.65 -1.89
N GLN A 414 -1.62 23.99 -1.78
CA GLN A 414 -2.87 24.53 -2.29
C GLN A 414 -3.51 25.39 -1.20
N PRO A 415 -4.20 26.49 -1.58
CA PRO A 415 -4.90 27.33 -0.62
C PRO A 415 -5.81 26.44 0.22
N ASN A 416 -5.86 26.69 1.53
CA ASN A 416 -6.68 25.90 2.42
C ASN A 416 -8.15 26.11 2.04
N ILE A 417 -8.70 25.20 1.26
CA ILE A 417 -10.11 25.16 0.87
C ILE A 417 -11.00 24.82 2.10
N ALA A 418 -10.44 24.43 3.25
CA ALA A 418 -11.20 24.48 4.52
C ALA A 418 -11.42 25.93 5.01
N GLN A 419 -10.77 26.92 4.40
CA GLN A 419 -11.15 28.34 4.41
C GLN A 419 -12.07 28.71 3.23
N ILE A 420 -12.80 27.75 2.64
CA ILE A 420 -13.91 28.12 1.76
C ILE A 420 -14.89 28.94 2.60
N THR A 421 -14.99 30.20 2.18
CA THR A 421 -16.01 31.22 2.39
C THR A 421 -17.28 30.75 3.09
N SER A 422 -17.67 31.51 4.12
CA SER A 422 -18.97 31.43 4.77
C SER A 422 -20.08 31.27 3.74
N ILE A 423 -21.13 30.50 4.07
CA ILE A 423 -22.36 30.45 3.24
C ILE A 423 -22.87 31.86 2.94
N ILE A 424 -22.65 32.80 3.87
CA ILE A 424 -22.96 34.23 3.73
C ILE A 424 -22.18 34.82 2.55
N ASP A 425 -20.85 34.70 2.56
CA ASP A 425 -19.99 35.26 1.52
C ASP A 425 -20.23 34.60 0.16
N TRP A 426 -20.49 33.29 0.16
CA TRP A 426 -20.82 32.55 -1.05
C TRP A 426 -22.12 33.05 -1.68
N LEU A 427 -23.20 33.15 -0.90
CA LEU A 427 -24.48 33.64 -1.38
C LEU A 427 -24.40 35.12 -1.77
N HIS A 428 -23.63 35.93 -1.04
CA HIS A 428 -23.39 37.33 -1.38
C HIS A 428 -22.69 37.49 -2.75
N ASN A 429 -21.65 36.68 -3.01
CA ASN A 429 -20.95 36.67 -4.30
C ASN A 429 -21.84 36.19 -5.46
N LEU A 430 -22.77 35.30 -5.16
CA LEU A 430 -23.81 34.89 -6.10
C LEU A 430 -24.99 35.88 -6.15
N GLN A 431 -24.98 37.00 -5.41
CA GLN A 431 -26.08 37.96 -5.32
C GLN A 431 -27.42 37.31 -4.92
N LEU A 432 -27.34 36.34 -4.01
CA LEU A 432 -28.46 35.55 -3.48
C LEU A 432 -28.64 35.76 -1.97
N ASP A 433 -28.40 36.98 -1.49
CA ASP A 433 -28.46 37.34 -0.07
C ASP A 433 -29.76 36.92 0.63
N ARG A 434 -30.87 36.94 -0.11
CA ARG A 434 -32.19 36.53 0.40
C ARG A 434 -32.25 35.07 0.87
N LEU A 435 -31.34 34.22 0.40
CA LEU A 435 -31.28 32.81 0.77
C LEU A 435 -30.39 32.56 2.00
N ILE A 436 -29.66 33.56 2.51
CA ILE A 436 -28.73 33.40 3.63
C ILE A 436 -29.45 32.83 4.87
N CYS A 437 -30.58 33.45 5.26
CA CYS A 437 -31.35 33.01 6.42
C CYS A 437 -31.90 31.58 6.25
N LEU A 438 -32.22 31.17 5.02
CA LEU A 438 -32.70 29.81 4.73
C LEU A 438 -31.62 28.78 5.03
N PHE A 439 -30.41 29.00 4.54
CA PHE A 439 -29.29 28.08 4.78
C PHE A 439 -28.87 28.07 6.25
N ILE A 440 -28.80 29.24 6.90
CA ILE A 440 -28.43 29.34 8.33
C ILE A 440 -29.47 28.65 9.22
N ASN A 441 -30.77 28.88 8.99
CA ASN A 441 -31.84 28.24 9.79
C ASN A 441 -31.88 26.72 9.59
N ALA A 442 -31.39 26.22 8.45
CA ALA A 442 -31.21 24.79 8.19
C ALA A 442 -29.92 24.21 8.78
N GLY A 443 -29.10 25.04 9.45
CA GLY A 443 -27.85 24.62 10.10
C GLY A 443 -26.62 24.63 9.18
N TYR A 444 -26.72 25.23 8.00
CA TYR A 444 -25.61 25.39 7.06
C TYR A 444 -24.93 26.74 7.25
N THR A 445 -23.72 26.74 7.81
CA THR A 445 -22.88 27.91 8.03
C THR A 445 -21.64 27.93 7.13
N ASN A 446 -21.21 26.75 6.63
CA ASN A 446 -20.04 26.60 5.79
C ASN A 446 -20.36 25.83 4.50
N LEU A 447 -19.69 26.20 3.41
CA LEU A 447 -19.88 25.57 2.09
C LEU A 447 -19.54 24.07 2.07
N SER A 448 -18.66 23.62 2.98
CA SER A 448 -18.35 22.20 3.18
C SER A 448 -19.55 21.35 3.59
N GLN A 449 -20.58 21.96 4.17
CA GLN A 449 -21.79 21.26 4.60
C GLN A 449 -22.80 21.06 3.46
N ILE A 450 -22.62 21.71 2.31
CA ILE A 450 -23.53 21.62 1.15
C ILE A 450 -22.81 21.23 -0.14
N CYS A 451 -21.49 21.07 -0.12
CA CYS A 451 -20.70 20.72 -1.31
C CYS A 451 -21.00 19.33 -1.89
N HIS A 452 -21.75 18.49 -1.17
CA HIS A 452 -22.21 17.18 -1.64
C HIS A 452 -23.62 17.20 -2.23
N PHE A 453 -24.31 18.34 -2.21
CA PHE A 453 -25.65 18.45 -2.77
C PHE A 453 -25.61 18.18 -4.26
N ASN A 454 -26.41 17.23 -4.72
CA ASN A 454 -26.68 17.07 -6.15
C ASN A 454 -27.83 17.98 -6.58
N SER A 455 -28.11 18.04 -7.89
CA SER A 455 -29.19 18.88 -8.44
C SER A 455 -30.55 18.60 -7.80
N SER A 456 -30.84 17.36 -7.41
CA SER A 456 -32.08 16.97 -6.76
C SER A 456 -32.13 17.41 -5.30
N ASP A 457 -31.04 17.24 -4.55
CA ASP A 457 -30.97 17.65 -3.14
C ASP A 457 -31.14 19.16 -3.00
N LEU A 458 -30.45 19.93 -3.85
CA LEU A 458 -30.57 21.38 -3.90
C LEU A 458 -32.00 21.80 -4.27
N LYS A 459 -32.63 21.13 -5.24
CA LYS A 459 -34.02 21.41 -5.62
C LYS A 459 -35.01 21.04 -4.52
N ILE A 460 -34.78 19.98 -3.76
CA ILE A 460 -35.65 19.61 -2.62
C ILE A 460 -35.49 20.63 -1.50
N PHE A 461 -34.25 21.01 -1.18
CA PHE A 461 -33.94 21.97 -0.12
C PHE A 461 -34.52 23.35 -0.42
N ILE A 462 -34.39 23.81 -1.67
CA ILE A 462 -34.75 25.16 -2.08
C ILE A 462 -36.18 25.23 -2.65
N GLY A 463 -36.70 24.15 -3.21
CA GLY A 463 -37.94 24.09 -3.99
C GLY A 463 -39.20 24.49 -3.22
N ASN A 464 -39.15 24.50 -1.89
CA ASN A 464 -40.24 24.98 -1.04
C ASN A 464 -40.24 26.51 -0.82
N ASN A 465 -39.26 27.25 -1.34
CA ASN A 465 -39.01 28.66 -0.99
C ASN A 465 -39.17 29.66 -2.16
N ASN A 466 -39.93 29.32 -3.21
CA ASN A 466 -40.20 30.23 -4.35
C ASN A 466 -38.94 30.81 -5.03
N THR A 467 -37.88 30.01 -5.18
CA THR A 467 -36.68 30.43 -5.94
C THR A 467 -36.91 30.37 -7.44
N THR A 468 -36.30 31.30 -8.17
CA THR A 468 -36.38 31.33 -9.63
C THR A 468 -35.44 30.29 -10.26
N LEU A 469 -35.69 29.95 -11.53
CA LEU A 469 -34.84 29.04 -12.29
C LEU A 469 -33.41 29.56 -12.44
N ASP A 470 -33.24 30.88 -12.52
CA ASP A 470 -31.93 31.56 -12.59
C ASP A 470 -31.12 31.33 -11.30
N GLU A 471 -31.74 31.53 -10.14
CA GLU A 471 -31.08 31.32 -8.85
C GLU A 471 -30.68 29.86 -8.63
N GLN A 472 -31.55 28.93 -9.01
CA GLN A 472 -31.25 27.49 -8.97
C GLN A 472 -30.05 27.15 -9.86
N THR A 473 -29.98 27.75 -11.04
CA THR A 473 -28.87 27.54 -11.98
C THR A 473 -27.57 28.10 -11.43
N ARG A 474 -27.58 29.33 -10.89
CA ARG A 474 -26.38 29.97 -10.30
C ARG A 474 -25.82 29.20 -9.10
N LEU A 475 -26.70 28.70 -8.23
CA LEU A 475 -26.30 27.87 -7.09
C LEU A 475 -25.69 26.55 -7.56
N LEU A 476 -26.34 25.88 -8.52
CA LEU A 476 -25.89 24.59 -9.03
C LEU A 476 -24.56 24.73 -9.80
N ASP A 477 -24.42 25.75 -10.65
CA ASP A 477 -23.17 26.00 -11.38
C ASP A 477 -22.02 26.37 -10.45
N SER A 478 -22.30 27.15 -9.40
CA SER A 478 -21.29 27.44 -8.38
C SER A 478 -20.90 26.21 -7.59
N LEU A 479 -21.86 25.37 -7.20
CA LEU A 479 -21.58 24.12 -6.47
C LEU A 479 -20.84 23.13 -7.35
N ASN A 480 -21.20 22.99 -8.62
CA ASN A 480 -20.52 22.12 -9.58
C ASN A 480 -19.07 22.59 -9.81
N ARG A 481 -18.83 23.91 -9.87
CA ARG A 481 -17.48 24.47 -9.97
C ARG A 481 -16.65 24.23 -8.71
N ILE A 482 -17.25 24.46 -7.54
CA ILE A 482 -16.63 24.13 -6.25
C ILE A 482 -16.31 22.63 -6.23
N GLN A 483 -17.26 21.76 -6.58
CA GLN A 483 -17.07 20.31 -6.68
C GLN A 483 -15.98 19.92 -7.69
N SER A 484 -15.89 20.58 -8.86
CA SER A 484 -14.89 20.29 -9.88
C SER A 484 -13.47 20.70 -9.45
N GLU A 485 -13.36 21.76 -8.65
CA GLU A 485 -12.10 22.18 -8.02
C GLU A 485 -11.76 21.32 -6.79
N LEU A 486 -12.71 20.52 -6.29
CA LEU A 486 -12.61 19.65 -5.12
C LEU A 486 -12.32 18.17 -5.44
N ILE A 487 -12.21 17.79 -6.71
CA ILE A 487 -12.08 16.37 -7.11
C ILE A 487 -10.68 15.85 -6.78
N LEU A 488 -10.56 15.08 -5.69
CA LEU A 488 -10.08 13.68 -5.72
C LEU A 488 -10.12 12.99 -4.33
N ILE A 489 -11.30 12.63 -3.85
CA ILE A 489 -11.52 11.37 -3.09
C ILE A 489 -12.93 10.84 -3.45
N SER A 490 -13.05 10.25 -4.63
CA SER A 490 -14.09 9.26 -4.91
C SER A 490 -13.45 8.12 -5.69
N SER A 491 -12.87 7.17 -4.97
CA SER A 491 -12.50 5.87 -5.54
C SER A 491 -13.80 5.13 -5.88
N THR A 492 -14.32 5.34 -7.09
CA THR A 492 -15.16 4.35 -7.82
C THR A 492 -15.44 4.66 -9.29
N SER A 493 -14.99 5.78 -9.87
CA SER A 493 -15.20 6.00 -11.32
C SER A 493 -14.04 6.76 -11.94
N LEU A 494 -13.20 6.05 -12.70
CA LEU A 494 -12.63 6.47 -13.99
C LEU A 494 -11.73 5.36 -14.57
N LEU A 495 -12.36 4.24 -14.93
CA LEU A 495 -11.93 3.50 -16.11
C LEU A 495 -12.53 4.20 -17.32
N THR A 496 -11.80 5.15 -17.91
CA THR A 496 -11.72 5.37 -19.37
C THR A 496 -10.65 6.42 -19.68
N THR A 497 -9.58 5.96 -20.32
CA THR A 497 -8.82 6.64 -21.39
C THR A 497 -8.80 8.17 -21.36
N GLU A 498 -7.83 8.74 -20.65
CA GLU A 498 -6.75 9.55 -21.23
C GLU A 498 -6.00 10.29 -20.13
N GLY A 499 -4.69 10.05 -20.07
CA GLY A 499 -3.68 11.08 -19.81
C GLY A 499 -3.70 11.81 -18.47
N TYR A 500 -2.70 11.48 -17.66
CA TYR A 500 -2.15 12.25 -16.53
C TYR A 500 -2.88 12.09 -15.20
N LEU A 501 -2.28 11.26 -14.34
CA LEU A 501 -2.61 11.06 -12.94
C LEU A 501 -1.39 11.48 -12.10
N VAL A 502 -1.58 12.44 -11.20
CA VAL A 502 -0.89 12.52 -9.91
C VAL A 502 -1.94 12.34 -8.84
#